data_AF-A0A1A8QV87-F1
#
_entry.id   AF-A0A1A8QV87-F1
#
_cell.length_a   1.000
_cell.length_b   1.000
_cell.length_c   1.000
_cell.angle_alpha   90.00
_cell.angle_beta   90.00
_cell.angle_gamma   90.00
#
_symmetry.space_group_name_H-M   'P 1'
#
loop_
_entity.id
_entity.type
_entity.pdbx_description
1 polymer ?
#
loop_
_entity_poly.entity_id
_entity_poly.type
_entity_poly.pdbx_seq_one_letter_code
_entity_poly.pdbx_strand_id
1 'polypeptide(L)'
;MSKDTLRSNKTDIVMGLCGDYRLVLNKVLEKKLITQREYNNLKSIPNENIEGHVVELVDKIMNKGEDTCKAFLDLLQTDDE
;
A
#
# COMPACT_ATOMS: atom_id res chain seq x y z
N MET A 1 -12.72 -10.95 -6.07
CA MET A 1 -11.33 -11.26 -5.69
C MET A 1 -10.73 -10.03 -5.02
N SER A 2 -9.88 -10.21 -4.03
CA SER A 2 -9.20 -9.16 -3.25
C SER A 2 -8.50 -8.14 -4.13
N LYS A 3 -7.85 -8.56 -5.23
CA LYS A 3 -7.26 -7.64 -6.21
C LYS A 3 -8.30 -6.75 -6.90
N ASP A 4 -9.48 -7.29 -7.21
CA ASP A 4 -10.56 -6.51 -7.83
C ASP A 4 -11.17 -5.53 -6.83
N THR A 5 -11.33 -5.94 -5.56
CA THR A 5 -11.75 -5.06 -4.47
C THR A 5 -10.76 -3.92 -4.25
N LEU A 6 -9.46 -4.22 -4.25
CA LEU A 6 -8.42 -3.21 -4.14
C LEU A 6 -8.44 -2.24 -5.34
N ARG A 7 -8.67 -2.77 -6.55
CA ARG A 7 -8.81 -1.96 -7.77
C ARG A 7 -10.03 -1.04 -7.72
N SER A 8 -11.19 -1.55 -7.30
CA SER A 8 -12.43 -0.78 -7.29
C SER A 8 -12.43 0.35 -6.26
N ASN A 9 -11.67 0.21 -5.17
CA ASN A 9 -11.57 1.19 -4.09
C ASN A 9 -10.26 1.98 -4.11
N LYS A 10 -9.45 1.86 -5.17
CA LYS A 10 -8.08 2.41 -5.21
C LYS A 10 -8.03 3.89 -4.86
N THR A 11 -8.94 4.71 -5.40
CA THR A 11 -8.97 6.15 -5.15
C THR A 11 -9.23 6.48 -3.68
N ASP A 12 -10.20 5.81 -3.06
CA ASP A 12 -10.54 6.04 -1.64
C ASP A 12 -9.42 5.59 -0.72
N ILE A 13 -8.81 4.44 -1.04
CA ILE A 13 -7.65 3.91 -0.31
C ILE A 13 -6.46 4.88 -0.42
N VAL A 14 -6.15 5.37 -1.63
CA VAL A 14 -5.07 6.34 -1.81
C VAL A 14 -5.34 7.61 -0.99
N MET A 15 -6.56 8.14 -1.06
CA MET A 15 -6.95 9.34 -0.33
C MET A 15 -6.79 9.17 1.19
N GLY A 16 -7.24 8.03 1.74
CA GLY A 16 -7.10 7.73 3.17
C GLY A 16 -5.65 7.55 3.61
N LEU A 17 -4.82 6.90 2.78
CA LEU A 17 -3.43 6.62 3.11
C LEU A 17 -2.49 7.82 2.94
N CYS A 18 -2.87 8.84 2.16
CA CYS A 18 -2.07 10.05 2.01
C CYS A 18 -1.78 10.77 3.33
N GLY A 19 -2.70 10.71 4.31
CA GLY A 19 -2.49 11.29 5.64
C GLY A 19 -1.32 10.64 6.41
N ASP A 20 -1.12 9.33 6.20
CA ASP A 20 -0.24 8.49 7.02
C ASP A 20 0.68 7.59 6.17
N TYR A 21 1.10 8.08 5.01
CA TYR A 21 1.89 7.32 4.04
C TYR A 21 3.10 6.59 4.65
N ARG A 22 3.87 7.26 5.52
CA ARG A 22 5.05 6.66 6.17
C ARG A 22 4.67 5.53 7.11
N LEU A 23 3.54 5.66 7.82
CA LEU A 23 3.06 4.64 8.74
C LEU A 23 2.62 3.39 7.97
N VAL A 24 1.80 3.55 6.93
CA VAL A 24 1.37 2.40 6.11
C VAL A 24 2.57 1.75 5.42
N LEU A 25 3.53 2.53 4.90
CA LEU A 25 4.73 1.98 4.28
C LEU A 25 5.56 1.13 5.27
N ASN A 26 5.66 1.55 6.54
CA ASN A 26 6.31 0.77 7.58
C ASN A 26 5.52 -0.50 7.92
N LYS A 27 4.18 -0.41 8.06
CA LYS A 27 3.33 -1.57 8.37
C LYS A 27 3.39 -2.65 7.27
N VAL A 28 3.36 -2.26 5.99
CA VAL A 28 3.44 -3.24 4.88
C VAL A 28 4.81 -3.94 4.81
N LEU A 29 5.88 -3.26 5.23
CA LEU A 29 7.21 -3.88 5.37
C LEU A 29 7.25 -4.84 6.57
N GLU A 30 6.71 -4.43 7.72
CA GLU A 30 6.61 -5.24 8.94
C GLU A 30 5.85 -6.55 8.68
N LYS A 31 4.72 -6.48 7.97
CA LYS A 31 3.92 -7.65 7.55
C LYS A 31 4.52 -8.41 6.36
N LYS A 32 5.70 -8.01 5.87
CA LYS A 32 6.42 -8.63 4.74
C LYS A 32 5.60 -8.68 3.44
N LEU A 33 4.69 -7.73 3.25
CA LEU A 33 3.95 -7.58 1.98
C LEU A 33 4.83 -6.99 0.88
N ILE A 34 5.90 -6.30 1.28
CA ILE A 34 6.97 -5.83 0.41
C ILE A 34 8.32 -6.20 1.01
N THR A 35 9.35 -6.21 0.16
CA THR A 35 10.74 -6.40 0.59
C THR A 35 11.37 -5.08 1.05
N GLN A 36 12.49 -5.15 1.78
CA GLN A 36 13.26 -3.97 2.17
C GLN A 36 13.71 -3.14 0.97
N ARG A 37 14.06 -3.80 -0.16
CA ARG A 37 14.46 -3.10 -1.39
C ARG A 37 13.29 -2.31 -1.96
N GLU A 38 12.10 -2.89 -2.00
CA GLU A 38 10.90 -2.22 -2.49
C GLU A 38 10.47 -1.10 -1.56
N TYR A 39 10.59 -1.28 -0.25
CA TYR A 39 10.40 -0.20 0.72
C TYR A 39 11.31 0.98 0.41
N ASN A 40 12.60 0.76 0.19
CA ASN A 40 13.55 1.84 -0.11
C ASN A 40 13.19 2.58 -1.40
N ASN A 41 12.78 1.84 -2.44
CA ASN A 41 12.34 2.43 -3.71
C ASN A 41 11.06 3.24 -3.54
N LEU A 42 10.07 2.68 -2.83
CA LEU A 42 8.81 3.34 -2.56
C LEU A 42 8.99 4.57 -1.67
N LYS A 43 9.93 4.54 -0.71
CA LYS A 43 10.23 5.65 0.22
C LYS A 43 10.88 6.86 -0.45
N SER A 44 11.56 6.67 -1.57
CA SER A 44 12.43 7.67 -2.16
C SER A 44 12.30 7.71 -3.69
N ILE A 45 11.09 8.00 -4.16
CA ILE A 45 10.78 8.23 -5.57
C ILE A 45 11.15 9.68 -5.91
N PRO A 46 12.01 9.94 -6.91
CA PRO A 46 12.41 11.29 -7.26
C PRO A 46 11.24 12.15 -7.73
N ASN A 47 11.14 13.39 -7.22
CA ASN A 47 10.14 14.39 -7.58
C ASN A 47 8.67 13.99 -7.35
N GLU A 48 8.42 12.95 -6.55
CA GLU A 48 7.08 12.47 -6.30
C GLU A 48 6.46 13.13 -5.06
N ASN A 49 5.16 13.37 -5.10
CA ASN A 49 4.42 13.86 -3.95
C ASN A 49 3.88 12.67 -3.11
N ILE A 50 3.32 12.96 -1.94
CA ILE A 50 2.80 11.90 -1.04
C ILE A 50 1.77 11.01 -1.76
N GLU A 51 0.92 11.58 -2.60
CA GLU A 51 -0.09 10.83 -3.34
C GLU A 51 0.54 9.83 -4.31
N GLY A 52 1.51 10.24 -5.12
CA GLY A 52 2.17 9.33 -6.05
C GLY A 52 2.96 8.22 -5.34
N HIS A 53 3.56 8.52 -4.19
CA HIS A 53 4.17 7.50 -3.33
C HIS A 53 3.14 6.45 -2.84
N VAL A 54 1.93 6.87 -2.49
CA VAL A 54 0.84 5.96 -2.07
C VAL A 54 0.29 5.18 -3.25
N VAL A 55 0.12 5.82 -4.41
CA VAL A 55 -0.32 5.17 -5.66
C VAL A 55 0.64 4.03 -6.02
N GLU A 56 1.94 4.30 -6.01
CA GLU A 56 2.97 3.29 -6.31
C GLU A 56 3.00 2.16 -5.30
N LEU A 57 2.73 2.44 -4.02
CA LEU A 57 2.57 1.40 -3.01
C LEU A 57 1.38 0.48 -3.35
N VAL A 58 0.21 1.03 -3.62
CA VAL A 58 -1.00 0.25 -3.94
C VAL A 58 -0.79 -0.55 -5.23
N ASP A 59 -0.19 0.04 -6.25
CA ASP A 59 0.14 -0.67 -7.50
C ASP A 59 1.14 -1.81 -7.28
N LYS A 60 2.14 -1.59 -6.41
CA LYS A 60 3.09 -2.66 -6.05
C LYS A 60 2.39 -3.84 -5.38
N ILE A 61 1.45 -3.58 -4.45
CA ILE A 61 0.66 -4.62 -3.79
C ILE A 61 -0.20 -5.38 -4.81
N MET A 62 -0.90 -4.66 -5.69
CA MET A 62 -1.72 -5.26 -6.74
C MET A 62 -0.93 -6.15 -7.71
N ASN A 63 0.32 -5.79 -7.99
CA ASN A 63 1.20 -6.52 -8.89
C ASN A 63 1.80 -7.80 -8.28
N LYS A 64 1.85 -7.92 -6.95
CA LYS A 64 2.37 -9.13 -6.28
C LYS A 64 1.43 -10.32 -6.32
N GLY A 65 0.13 -10.08 -6.44
CA GLY A 65 -0.87 -11.14 -6.58
C GLY A 65 -1.97 -11.09 -5.54
N GLU A 66 -2.88 -12.05 -5.64
CA GLU A 66 -4.13 -12.08 -4.90
C GLU A 66 -3.92 -12.17 -3.37
N ASP A 67 -3.00 -13.03 -2.92
CA ASP A 67 -2.72 -13.21 -1.49
C ASP A 67 -2.17 -11.93 -0.85
N THR A 68 -1.32 -11.18 -1.56
CA THR A 68 -0.80 -9.90 -1.08
C THR A 68 -1.89 -8.83 -1.06
N CYS A 69 -2.79 -8.81 -2.04
CA CYS A 69 -3.95 -7.92 -2.04
C CYS A 69 -4.86 -8.19 -0.84
N LYS A 70 -5.13 -9.48 -0.57
CA LYS A 70 -5.92 -9.90 0.59
C LYS A 70 -5.29 -9.44 1.90
N ALA A 71 -4.02 -9.76 2.12
CA ALA A 71 -3.31 -9.39 3.35
C ALA A 71 -3.19 -7.87 3.53
N PHE A 72 -3.13 -7.10 2.43
CA PHE A 72 -3.17 -5.64 2.50
C PHE A 72 -4.55 -5.12 2.90
N LEU A 73 -5.65 -5.66 2.33
CA LEU A 73 -7.01 -5.30 2.74
C LEU A 73 -7.27 -5.66 4.22
N ASP A 74 -6.81 -6.83 4.66
CA ASP A 74 -6.90 -7.25 6.06
C ASP A 74 -6.14 -6.26 6.97
N LEU A 75 -4.96 -5.78 6.54
CA LEU A 75 -4.21 -4.74 7.27
C LEU A 75 -4.99 -3.42 7.40
N LEU A 76 -5.68 -2.99 6.34
CA LEU A 76 -6.48 -1.75 6.37
C LEU A 76 -7.68 -1.86 7.32
N GLN A 77 -8.21 -3.07 7.55
CA GLN A 77 -9.33 -3.32 8.46
C GLN A 77 -8.90 -3.42 9.94
N THR A 78 -7.60 -3.49 10.23
CA THR A 78 -7.10 -3.74 11.60
C THR A 78 -6.84 -2.49 12.45
N ASP A 79 -7.20 -1.29 12.00
CA ASP A 79 -7.04 -0.02 12.77
C ASP A 79 -8.33 0.43 13.52
N ASP A 80 -9.24 -0.50 13.82
CA ASP A 80 -10.46 -0.30 14.64
C ASP A 80 -10.26 -0.60 16.16
N GLU A 81 -9.03 -0.48 16.70
CA GLU A 81 -8.77 -0.59 18.17
C GLU A 81 -8.18 0.69 18.79
#